data_AF-A0A661I296-F1
#
_entry.id   AF-A0A661I296-F1
#
_cell.length_a   1.000
_cell.length_b   1.000
_cell.length_c   1.000
_cell.angle_alpha   90.00
_cell.angle_beta   90.00
_cell.angle_gamma   90.00
#
_symmetry.space_group_name_H-M   'P 1'
#
loop_
_entity.id
_entity.type
_entity.pdbx_description
1 polymer ?
#
loop_
_entity_poly.entity_id
_entity_poly.type
_entity_poly.pdbx_seq_one_letter_code
_entity_poly.pdbx_strand_id
1 'polypeptide(L)'
;MEDGESEIDDSKFFFSDDGKKDASSELNATLDAFFSESRLDDNSSACLFPARKAWLKERLKIDDFPDVECRAFDKIIKRLSPTSATLVFPSAHINSPASMFGHTFIRVNSGYNSKLLSYAFNYAADANPDDTNAVVFAIKGLSGGYFGKYSLLPYYEKLKEYRDAEQRDIWEYDLDLSKEETLQMVRHIWELNDTHSYYYFFTENCSYNMLWFIESARPSVHLREYFGYDVIPLESVHAAKSEGIIINTNFRASKRTKLLKYEELIDEEFIYMPKALVSSQITLEGIVQNQDISTEQKQYILEAGIEFLEYSYSQNEMSKDEYLALFYKISQTRATLGVGKKLNIKTPHNPVDSHRAVRVSTGVGAREGKTIGFLGIRPAYHDLEDSNAGYLRGTQIEFLNLELSYSESDIDIEEATIVSIASMIPRSEFINSLSWRMKLGFDRESLEYDTNFLATLGAGFSWGNNLGFIYVMVDPTLYTVADLTAALGGSLGLIIDKYTFMSTNFEATQRYYDSGDTQLIIDASQNFRLSQNTQLKFKYNYIDRVILDTKTDEQTYKLMFNYYF
;
A
#
# COMPACT_ATOMS: atom_id res chain seq x y z
N MET A 1 10.50 -19.78 15.51
CA MET A 1 10.08 -19.35 16.86
C MET A 1 10.54 -17.93 17.04
N GLU A 2 9.68 -17.11 17.62
CA GLU A 2 9.96 -15.75 18.08
C GLU A 2 9.82 -15.76 19.61
N ASP A 3 10.76 -15.17 20.33
CA ASP A 3 10.80 -15.20 21.82
C ASP A 3 10.63 -16.58 22.48
N GLY A 4 11.03 -17.65 21.77
CA GLY A 4 10.92 -19.03 22.25
C GLY A 4 9.53 -19.65 22.10
N GLU A 5 8.59 -19.02 21.39
CA GLU A 5 7.29 -19.58 21.03
C GLU A 5 7.12 -19.62 19.49
N SER A 6 6.38 -20.60 18.98
CA SER A 6 5.97 -20.64 17.58
C SER A 6 4.75 -19.73 17.37
N GLU A 7 4.76 -18.94 16.29
CA GLU A 7 3.65 -18.06 15.91
C GLU A 7 2.51 -18.80 15.18
N ILE A 8 2.68 -20.10 14.91
CA ILE A 8 1.57 -20.95 14.48
C ILE A 8 0.75 -21.32 15.72
N ASP A 9 -0.54 -20.95 15.71
CA ASP A 9 -1.45 -21.18 16.85
C ASP A 9 -2.23 -22.48 16.74
N ASP A 10 -2.27 -23.09 15.56
CA ASP A 10 -2.96 -24.36 15.35
C ASP A 10 -2.19 -25.52 15.99
N SER A 11 -2.78 -26.16 17.00
CA SER A 11 -2.17 -27.31 17.67
C SER A 11 -1.92 -28.49 16.72
N LYS A 12 -2.65 -28.61 15.60
CA LYS A 12 -2.44 -29.67 14.60
C LYS A 12 -1.14 -29.51 13.82
N PHE A 13 -0.51 -28.34 13.88
CA PHE A 13 0.79 -28.10 13.23
C PHE A 13 1.94 -28.78 13.99
N PHE A 14 1.77 -29.08 15.27
CA PHE A 14 2.82 -29.66 16.11
C PHE A 14 2.60 -31.17 16.30
N PHE A 15 3.69 -31.93 16.30
CA PHE A 15 3.65 -33.34 16.69
C PHE A 15 3.70 -33.51 18.22
N SER A 16 4.36 -32.59 18.91
CA SER A 16 4.41 -32.54 20.36
C SER A 16 3.32 -31.62 20.93
N ASP A 17 2.67 -32.04 22.00
CA ASP A 17 1.71 -31.20 22.74
C ASP A 17 2.32 -29.87 23.22
N ASP A 18 3.61 -29.88 23.59
CA ASP A 18 4.37 -28.70 24.00
C ASP A 18 5.20 -28.08 22.85
N GLY A 19 5.03 -28.58 21.61
CA GLY A 19 5.86 -28.23 20.46
C GLY A 19 5.81 -26.76 20.07
N LYS A 20 4.72 -26.06 20.44
CA LYS A 20 4.62 -24.60 20.28
C LYS A 20 5.67 -23.85 21.10
N LYS A 21 6.07 -24.37 22.27
CA LYS A 21 6.94 -23.69 23.24
C LYS A 21 8.28 -24.40 23.48
N ASP A 22 8.44 -25.61 22.96
CA ASP A 22 9.67 -26.39 23.08
C ASP A 22 10.08 -26.98 21.72
N ALA A 23 10.98 -26.29 21.03
CA ALA A 23 11.55 -26.76 19.76
C ALA A 23 12.28 -28.09 19.89
N SER A 24 12.88 -28.41 21.05
CA SER A 24 13.56 -29.68 21.25
C SER A 24 12.55 -30.83 21.36
N SER A 25 11.44 -30.60 22.05
CA SER A 25 10.34 -31.56 22.13
C SER A 25 9.72 -31.80 20.75
N GLU A 26 9.46 -30.73 20.00
CA GLU A 26 8.91 -30.83 18.64
C GLU A 26 9.86 -31.53 17.67
N LEU A 27 11.17 -31.28 17.78
CA LEU A 27 12.18 -31.96 16.97
C LEU A 27 12.19 -33.47 17.23
N ASN A 28 12.18 -33.89 18.49
CA ASN A 28 12.15 -35.31 18.86
C ASN A 28 10.85 -35.98 18.37
N ALA A 29 9.71 -35.34 18.59
CA ALA A 29 8.41 -35.86 18.13
C ALA A 29 8.34 -35.94 16.59
N THR A 30 8.93 -34.97 15.88
CA THR A 30 9.02 -35.00 14.40
C THR A 30 9.87 -36.18 13.92
N LEU A 31 11.01 -36.45 14.56
CA LEU A 31 11.85 -37.61 14.23
C LEU A 31 11.10 -38.92 14.49
N ASP A 32 10.46 -39.06 15.64
CA ASP A 32 9.68 -40.24 15.98
C ASP A 32 8.54 -40.47 14.98
N ALA A 33 7.84 -39.41 14.58
CA ALA A 33 6.76 -39.46 13.58
C ALA A 33 7.27 -39.92 12.21
N PHE A 34 8.43 -39.44 11.77
CA PHE A 34 9.02 -39.83 10.48
C PHE A 34 9.60 -41.24 10.50
N PHE A 35 10.17 -41.73 11.60
CA PHE A 35 10.66 -43.11 11.69
C PHE A 35 9.55 -44.13 11.95
N SER A 36 8.43 -43.70 12.54
CA SER A 36 7.30 -44.56 12.93
C SER A 36 6.08 -44.39 12.03
N GLU A 37 6.28 -44.12 10.74
CA GLU A 37 5.19 -43.92 9.78
C GLU A 37 4.21 -45.09 9.79
N SER A 38 2.97 -44.80 10.21
CA SER A 38 1.87 -45.78 10.22
C SER A 38 1.11 -45.83 8.90
N ARG A 39 1.28 -44.80 8.06
CA ARG A 39 0.68 -44.65 6.73
C ARG A 39 1.80 -44.35 5.73
N LEU A 40 1.66 -44.84 4.51
CA LEU A 40 2.64 -44.64 3.44
C LEU A 40 2.02 -43.90 2.23
N ASP A 41 0.97 -43.12 2.50
CA ASP A 41 0.24 -42.31 1.51
C ASP A 41 0.33 -40.81 1.83
N ASP A 42 -0.49 -40.00 1.17
CA ASP A 42 -0.55 -38.53 1.32
C ASP A 42 -0.80 -38.06 2.77
N ASN A 43 -1.31 -38.93 3.66
CA ASN A 43 -1.53 -38.61 5.08
C ASN A 43 -0.38 -39.05 5.99
N SER A 44 0.73 -39.55 5.43
CA SER A 44 1.95 -39.82 6.20
C SER A 44 2.55 -38.51 6.72
N SER A 45 3.21 -38.59 7.86
CA SER A 45 3.80 -37.42 8.53
C SER A 45 4.79 -36.71 7.61
N ALA A 46 5.59 -37.47 6.87
CA ALA A 46 6.54 -37.01 5.87
C ALA A 46 5.91 -36.29 4.66
N CYS A 47 4.67 -36.62 4.29
CA CYS A 47 3.94 -35.92 3.23
C CYS A 47 3.21 -34.66 3.72
N LEU A 48 2.85 -34.61 5.00
CA LEU A 48 2.31 -33.40 5.64
C LEU A 48 3.41 -32.37 5.93
N PHE A 49 4.60 -32.83 6.32
CA PHE A 49 5.74 -31.98 6.68
C PHE A 49 7.00 -32.21 5.80
N PRO A 50 6.90 -32.00 4.47
CA PRO A 50 8.01 -32.22 3.54
C PRO A 50 9.19 -31.25 3.75
N ALA A 51 8.97 -30.05 4.32
CA ALA A 51 10.03 -29.08 4.57
C ALA A 51 10.88 -29.51 5.76
N ARG A 52 10.24 -29.96 6.84
CA ARG A 52 10.91 -30.55 8.01
C ARG A 52 11.69 -31.79 7.61
N LYS A 53 11.08 -32.68 6.81
CA LYS A 53 11.77 -33.87 6.28
C LYS A 53 13.01 -33.49 5.48
N ALA A 54 12.88 -32.58 4.53
CA ALA A 54 14.01 -32.13 3.71
C ALA A 54 15.14 -31.51 4.57
N TRP A 55 14.78 -30.65 5.52
CA TRP A 55 15.73 -30.02 6.44
C TRP A 55 16.45 -31.03 7.33
N LEU A 56 15.74 -32.00 7.91
CA LEU A 56 16.34 -33.05 8.75
C LEU A 56 17.28 -33.96 7.95
N LYS A 57 16.89 -34.35 6.73
CA LYS A 57 17.77 -35.13 5.85
C LYS A 57 19.09 -34.41 5.59
N GLU A 58 19.03 -33.10 5.31
CA GLU A 58 20.22 -32.30 5.06
C GLU A 58 21.09 -32.11 6.32
N ARG A 59 20.47 -31.70 7.44
CA ARG A 59 21.19 -31.35 8.67
C ARG A 59 21.77 -32.54 9.40
N LEU A 60 21.04 -33.65 9.44
CA LEU A 60 21.43 -34.86 10.18
C LEU A 60 22.02 -35.94 9.28
N LYS A 61 22.00 -35.75 7.95
CA LYS A 61 22.47 -36.73 6.95
C LYS A 61 21.75 -38.08 7.08
N ILE A 62 20.43 -38.02 7.27
CA ILE A 62 19.55 -39.19 7.38
C ILE A 62 19.09 -39.59 5.97
N ASP A 63 19.41 -40.81 5.55
CA ASP A 63 19.02 -41.35 4.23
C ASP A 63 17.98 -42.47 4.32
N ASP A 64 17.66 -42.94 5.53
CA ASP A 64 16.89 -44.16 5.81
C ASP A 64 15.48 -43.89 6.35
N PHE A 65 14.94 -42.68 6.19
CA PHE A 65 13.51 -42.46 6.44
C PHE A 65 12.65 -43.43 5.60
N PRO A 66 11.54 -43.95 6.14
CA PRO A 66 10.58 -44.74 5.39
C PRO A 66 10.21 -44.10 4.05
N ASP A 67 10.14 -44.94 3.02
CA ASP A 67 9.68 -44.52 1.70
C ASP A 67 8.16 -44.33 1.72
N VAL A 68 7.71 -43.12 1.38
CA VAL A 68 6.30 -42.71 1.42
C VAL A 68 5.91 -42.09 0.10
N GLU A 69 4.71 -42.38 -0.38
CA GLU A 69 4.23 -41.86 -1.66
C GLU A 69 3.37 -40.60 -1.48
N CYS A 70 3.97 -39.42 -1.67
CA CYS A 70 3.30 -38.13 -1.52
C CYS A 70 2.68 -37.62 -2.83
N ARG A 71 1.75 -38.39 -3.41
CA ARG A 71 1.12 -38.09 -4.72
C ARG A 71 0.53 -36.68 -4.80
N ALA A 72 -0.14 -36.20 -3.76
CA ALA A 72 -0.75 -34.88 -3.72
C ALA A 72 0.31 -33.77 -3.75
N PHE A 73 1.32 -33.88 -2.89
CA PHE A 73 2.44 -32.94 -2.85
C PHE A 73 3.22 -32.94 -4.18
N ASP A 74 3.57 -34.12 -4.71
CA ASP A 74 4.29 -34.27 -5.97
C ASP A 74 3.52 -33.66 -7.15
N LYS A 75 2.20 -33.81 -7.17
CA LYS A 75 1.33 -33.18 -8.18
C LYS A 75 1.41 -31.66 -8.10
N ILE A 76 1.41 -31.09 -6.90
CA ILE A 76 1.54 -29.63 -6.70
C ILE A 76 2.93 -29.15 -7.10
N ILE A 77 4.01 -29.81 -6.65
CA ILE A 77 5.39 -29.44 -7.02
C ILE A 77 5.60 -29.52 -8.53
N LYS A 78 5.08 -30.56 -9.20
CA LYS A 78 5.14 -30.68 -10.66
C LYS A 78 4.35 -29.58 -11.37
N ARG A 79 3.19 -29.20 -10.84
CA ARG A 79 2.35 -28.12 -11.39
C ARG A 79 3.01 -26.76 -11.21
N LEU A 80 3.56 -26.48 -10.03
CA LEU A 80 4.25 -25.21 -9.72
C LEU A 80 5.58 -25.08 -10.47
N SER A 81 6.34 -26.19 -10.54
CA SER A 81 7.70 -26.24 -11.10
C SER A 81 8.57 -25.07 -10.59
N PRO A 82 8.75 -24.94 -9.26
CA PRO A 82 9.38 -23.76 -8.66
C PRO A 82 10.84 -23.61 -9.12
N THR A 83 11.20 -22.41 -9.54
CA THR A 83 12.55 -22.09 -10.03
C THR A 83 13.17 -20.86 -9.38
N SER A 84 12.36 -19.85 -9.08
CA SER A 84 12.76 -18.66 -8.34
C SER A 84 11.53 -18.03 -7.68
N ALA A 85 11.73 -17.00 -6.87
CA ALA A 85 10.67 -16.25 -6.23
C ALA A 85 10.77 -14.75 -6.51
N THR A 86 9.64 -14.05 -6.42
CA THR A 86 9.55 -12.60 -6.59
C THR A 86 8.69 -12.05 -5.45
N LEU A 87 9.22 -11.07 -4.71
CA LEU A 87 8.42 -10.29 -3.77
C LEU A 87 7.61 -9.26 -4.57
N VAL A 88 6.28 -9.28 -4.43
CA VAL A 88 5.38 -8.41 -5.17
C VAL A 88 4.75 -7.40 -4.24
N PHE A 89 4.85 -6.12 -4.59
CA PHE A 89 4.29 -4.98 -3.86
C PHE A 89 3.32 -4.20 -4.77
N PRO A 90 2.01 -4.42 -4.63
CA PRO A 90 1.03 -3.47 -5.13
C PRO A 90 1.09 -2.17 -4.31
N SER A 91 1.23 -1.02 -4.98
CA SER A 91 1.29 0.31 -4.34
C SER A 91 0.03 0.65 -3.54
N ALA A 92 0.00 1.70 -2.73
CA ALA A 92 -1.17 2.13 -1.97
C ALA A 92 -2.52 2.12 -2.76
N HIS A 93 -3.60 1.66 -2.13
CA HIS A 93 -4.96 1.80 -2.65
C HIS A 93 -5.61 3.10 -2.17
N ILE A 94 -6.03 3.95 -3.08
CA ILE A 94 -6.26 5.37 -2.79
C ILE A 94 -7.61 5.65 -2.10
N ASN A 95 -8.56 4.73 -2.22
CA ASN A 95 -9.94 4.90 -1.77
C ASN A 95 -10.39 3.82 -0.76
N SER A 96 -9.45 3.09 -0.14
CA SER A 96 -9.76 2.11 0.90
C SER A 96 -8.73 2.18 2.02
N PRO A 97 -9.09 2.72 3.21
CA PRO A 97 -8.20 2.81 4.36
C PRO A 97 -7.52 1.47 4.70
N ALA A 98 -8.22 0.34 4.53
CA ALA A 98 -7.69 -1.00 4.81
C ALA A 98 -6.55 -1.44 3.86
N SER A 99 -6.48 -0.86 2.65
CA SER A 99 -5.48 -1.21 1.62
C SER A 99 -4.52 -0.06 1.30
N MET A 100 -4.61 1.04 2.06
CA MET A 100 -3.85 2.27 1.83
C MET A 100 -2.35 2.10 2.09
N PHE A 101 -1.94 1.20 2.98
CA PHE A 101 -0.53 0.91 3.28
C PHE A 101 0.22 0.11 2.21
N GLY A 102 -0.48 -0.33 1.17
CA GLY A 102 0.08 -1.31 0.25
C GLY A 102 -0.22 -2.73 0.69
N HIS A 103 0.35 -3.71 -0.02
CA HIS A 103 0.29 -5.13 0.34
C HIS A 103 1.59 -5.78 -0.13
N THR A 104 2.04 -6.86 0.50
CA THR A 104 3.09 -7.70 -0.10
C THR A 104 2.69 -9.16 -0.13
N PHE A 105 3.13 -9.84 -1.19
CA PHE A 105 2.93 -11.27 -1.37
C PHE A 105 4.07 -11.84 -2.22
N ILE A 106 4.26 -13.16 -2.20
CA ILE A 106 5.32 -13.83 -2.96
C ILE A 106 4.74 -14.48 -4.20
N ARG A 107 5.33 -14.23 -5.37
CA ARG A 107 5.09 -15.02 -6.57
C ARG A 107 6.19 -16.08 -6.73
N VAL A 108 5.79 -17.34 -6.87
CA VAL A 108 6.69 -18.42 -7.27
C VAL A 108 6.74 -18.53 -8.78
N ASN A 109 7.92 -18.29 -9.32
CA ASN A 109 8.19 -18.38 -10.74
C ASN A 109 8.34 -19.85 -11.15
N SER A 110 7.54 -20.24 -12.12
CA SER A 110 7.58 -21.57 -12.71
C SER A 110 8.65 -21.66 -13.79
N GLY A 111 9.18 -22.86 -14.06
CA GLY A 111 10.00 -23.13 -15.24
C GLY A 111 9.27 -22.98 -16.61
N TYR A 112 8.00 -22.59 -16.63
CA TYR A 112 7.25 -22.28 -17.85
C TYR A 112 7.50 -20.83 -18.31
N ASN A 113 7.46 -20.57 -19.62
CA ASN A 113 7.77 -19.26 -20.22
C ASN A 113 6.77 -18.11 -19.89
N SER A 114 5.69 -18.35 -19.14
CA SER A 114 4.66 -17.34 -18.86
C SER A 114 4.50 -17.06 -17.37
N LYS A 115 4.73 -15.80 -16.98
CA LYS A 115 4.46 -15.29 -15.62
C LYS A 115 3.00 -15.47 -15.18
N LEU A 116 2.04 -15.57 -16.11
CA LEU A 116 0.62 -15.75 -15.77
C LEU A 116 0.28 -17.18 -15.30
N LEU A 117 1.16 -18.14 -15.58
CA LEU A 117 1.06 -19.52 -15.10
C LEU A 117 1.72 -19.72 -13.74
N SER A 118 2.36 -18.67 -13.21
CA SER A 118 2.94 -18.66 -11.87
C SER A 118 1.86 -18.54 -10.79
N TYR A 119 2.24 -18.83 -9.56
CA TYR A 119 1.33 -18.78 -8.42
C TYR A 119 1.78 -17.73 -7.41
N ALA A 120 0.81 -17.16 -6.70
CA ALA A 120 0.99 -16.23 -5.61
C ALA A 120 0.69 -16.92 -4.28
N PHE A 121 1.59 -16.77 -3.33
CA PHE A 121 1.39 -17.08 -1.94
C PHE A 121 0.94 -15.83 -1.21
N ASN A 122 -0.21 -15.91 -0.55
CA ASN A 122 -0.83 -14.79 0.12
C ASN A 122 -1.27 -15.19 1.52
N TYR A 123 -1.12 -14.26 2.46
CA TYR A 123 -1.65 -14.35 3.81
C TYR A 123 -2.65 -13.21 4.02
N ALA A 124 -3.84 -13.52 4.51
CA ALA A 124 -4.90 -12.53 4.74
C ALA A 124 -5.76 -12.91 5.93
N ALA A 125 -6.38 -11.92 6.57
CA ALA A 125 -7.37 -12.13 7.61
C ALA A 125 -8.60 -12.85 7.04
N ASP A 126 -9.07 -13.88 7.75
CA ASP A 126 -10.31 -14.59 7.47
C ASP A 126 -11.51 -13.80 8.00
N ALA A 127 -11.83 -12.70 7.31
CA ALA A 127 -13.01 -11.90 7.61
C ALA A 127 -14.12 -12.26 6.62
N ASN A 128 -15.27 -12.73 7.10
CA ASN A 128 -16.45 -12.89 6.26
C ASN A 128 -16.97 -11.48 5.86
N PRO A 129 -16.93 -11.10 4.58
CA PRO A 129 -17.34 -9.77 4.14
C PRO A 129 -18.83 -9.49 4.42
N ASP A 130 -19.66 -10.54 4.46
CA ASP A 130 -21.10 -10.43 4.65
C ASP A 130 -21.50 -10.14 6.10
N ASP A 131 -20.62 -10.44 7.08
CA ASP A 131 -20.94 -10.38 8.52
C ASP A 131 -20.25 -9.22 9.26
N THR A 132 -19.43 -8.41 8.58
CA THR A 132 -18.56 -7.44 9.28
C THR A 132 -18.64 -6.02 8.71
N ASN A 133 -19.19 -5.09 9.50
CA ASN A 133 -19.10 -3.66 9.21
C ASN A 133 -17.62 -3.21 9.31
N ALA A 134 -17.20 -2.28 8.45
CA ALA A 134 -15.85 -1.68 8.39
C ALA A 134 -15.28 -1.25 9.75
N VAL A 135 -16.11 -0.73 10.67
CA VAL A 135 -15.66 -0.34 12.03
C VAL A 135 -15.29 -1.56 12.87
N VAL A 136 -16.13 -2.60 12.85
CA VAL A 136 -15.84 -3.87 13.56
C VAL A 136 -14.62 -4.55 12.95
N PHE A 137 -14.48 -4.46 11.63
CA PHE A 137 -13.32 -4.96 10.91
C PHE A 137 -12.03 -4.27 11.34
N ALA A 138 -12.02 -2.95 11.43
CA ALA A 138 -10.87 -2.20 11.92
C ALA A 138 -10.54 -2.56 13.38
N ILE A 139 -11.52 -2.56 14.29
CA ILE A 139 -11.28 -2.85 15.71
C ILE A 139 -10.76 -4.28 15.92
N LYS A 140 -11.37 -5.28 15.26
CA LYS A 140 -10.89 -6.67 15.33
C LYS A 140 -9.50 -6.83 14.72
N GLY A 141 -9.24 -6.17 13.60
CA GLY A 141 -7.93 -6.17 12.96
C GLY A 141 -6.81 -5.60 13.84
N LEU A 142 -7.11 -4.53 14.57
CA LEU A 142 -6.20 -3.90 15.52
C LEU A 142 -5.96 -4.74 16.80
N SER A 143 -6.91 -5.60 17.17
CA SER A 143 -6.89 -6.36 18.42
C SER A 143 -6.55 -7.85 18.27
N GLY A 144 -6.23 -8.33 17.06
CA GLY A 144 -5.95 -9.75 16.82
C GLY A 144 -7.20 -10.64 16.70
N GLY A 145 -8.36 -10.04 16.46
CA GLY A 145 -9.66 -10.72 16.45
C GLY A 145 -9.97 -11.56 15.20
N TYR A 146 -8.97 -11.80 14.34
CA TYR A 146 -9.07 -12.61 13.14
C TYR A 146 -8.04 -13.72 13.14
N PHE A 147 -8.39 -14.85 12.54
CA PHE A 147 -7.41 -15.83 12.12
C PHE A 147 -6.88 -15.44 10.75
N GLY A 148 -5.58 -15.55 10.54
CA GLY A 148 -5.00 -15.44 9.23
C GLY A 148 -5.00 -16.77 8.50
N LYS A 149 -5.14 -16.72 7.18
CA LYS A 149 -5.12 -17.89 6.30
C LYS A 149 -4.04 -17.75 5.24
N TYR A 150 -3.29 -18.82 5.08
CA TYR A 150 -2.37 -19.00 3.96
C TYR A 150 -3.12 -19.50 2.74
N SER A 151 -2.79 -18.95 1.58
CA SER A 151 -3.44 -19.30 0.31
C SER A 151 -2.43 -19.34 -0.83
N LEU A 152 -2.59 -20.35 -1.68
CA LEU A 152 -1.83 -20.55 -2.91
C LEU A 152 -2.78 -20.40 -4.11
N LEU A 153 -2.68 -19.26 -4.80
CA LEU A 153 -3.62 -18.87 -5.86
C LEU A 153 -2.88 -18.59 -7.17
N PRO A 154 -3.52 -18.75 -8.35
CA PRO A 154 -2.93 -18.34 -9.60
C PRO A 154 -2.58 -16.84 -9.61
N TYR A 155 -1.38 -16.47 -10.06
CA TYR A 155 -0.91 -15.08 -10.01
C TYR A 155 -1.80 -14.12 -10.83
N TYR A 156 -2.42 -14.60 -11.92
CA TYR A 156 -3.32 -13.77 -12.72
C TYR A 156 -4.56 -13.30 -11.94
N GLU A 157 -4.99 -14.03 -10.90
CA GLU A 157 -6.12 -13.61 -10.06
C GLU A 157 -5.72 -12.43 -9.19
N LYS A 158 -4.52 -12.45 -8.61
CA LYS A 158 -3.96 -11.30 -7.89
C LYS A 158 -3.70 -10.10 -8.79
N LEU A 159 -3.37 -10.32 -10.06
CA LEU A 159 -3.32 -9.23 -11.02
C LEU A 159 -4.71 -8.64 -11.28
N LYS A 160 -5.76 -9.45 -11.42
CA LYS A 160 -7.14 -8.94 -11.58
C LYS A 160 -7.61 -8.16 -10.35
N GLU A 161 -7.30 -8.64 -9.16
CA GLU A 161 -7.61 -7.95 -7.90
C GLU A 161 -6.88 -6.60 -7.82
N TYR A 162 -5.54 -6.61 -7.80
CA TYR A 162 -4.78 -5.39 -7.51
C TYR A 162 -4.66 -4.43 -8.69
N ARG A 163 -4.32 -4.93 -9.88
CA ARG A 163 -4.05 -4.09 -11.06
C ARG A 163 -5.33 -3.61 -11.73
N ASP A 164 -6.33 -4.49 -11.80
CA ASP A 164 -7.54 -4.25 -12.57
C ASP A 164 -8.64 -3.63 -11.71
N ALA A 165 -9.06 -4.31 -10.64
CA ALA A 165 -10.16 -3.85 -9.79
C ALA A 165 -9.74 -2.71 -8.85
N GLU A 166 -8.62 -2.87 -8.14
CA GLU A 166 -8.09 -1.85 -7.22
C GLU A 166 -7.27 -0.75 -7.93
N GLN A 167 -6.97 -0.92 -9.23
CA GLN A 167 -6.23 0.04 -10.05
C GLN A 167 -4.84 0.44 -9.51
N ARG A 168 -4.17 -0.46 -8.81
CA ARG A 168 -2.85 -0.24 -8.20
C ARG A 168 -1.74 -0.62 -9.15
N ASP A 169 -0.71 0.21 -9.21
CA ASP A 169 0.53 -0.15 -9.88
C ASP A 169 1.21 -1.27 -9.06
N ILE A 170 1.90 -2.17 -9.76
CA ILE A 170 2.55 -3.32 -9.13
C ILE A 170 4.06 -3.25 -9.37
N TRP A 171 4.81 -3.40 -8.30
CA TRP A 171 6.26 -3.58 -8.31
C TRP A 171 6.60 -5.05 -8.02
N GLU A 172 7.40 -5.66 -8.88
CA GLU A 172 7.84 -7.05 -8.79
C GLU A 172 9.36 -7.07 -8.56
N TYR A 173 9.81 -7.50 -7.39
CA TYR A 173 11.22 -7.59 -7.00
C TYR A 173 11.68 -9.06 -7.07
N ASP A 174 12.47 -9.39 -8.08
CA ASP A 174 12.97 -10.76 -8.25
C ASP A 174 14.04 -11.02 -7.18
N LEU A 175 13.82 -12.08 -6.38
CA LEU A 175 14.68 -12.41 -5.26
C LEU A 175 15.85 -13.26 -5.71
N ASP A 176 17.02 -13.02 -5.13
CA ASP A 176 18.20 -13.88 -5.26
C ASP A 176 18.01 -15.12 -4.42
N LEU A 177 17.09 -16.00 -4.82
CA LEU A 177 16.94 -17.32 -4.21
C LEU A 177 17.28 -18.38 -5.26
N SER A 178 18.06 -19.37 -4.85
CA SER A 178 18.32 -20.55 -5.65
C SER A 178 17.05 -21.38 -5.82
N LYS A 179 17.09 -22.31 -6.77
CA LYS A 179 15.99 -23.25 -6.99
C LYS A 179 15.69 -24.11 -5.75
N GLU A 180 16.72 -24.54 -5.04
CA GLU A 180 16.55 -25.36 -3.83
C GLU A 180 15.99 -24.56 -2.66
N GLU A 181 16.45 -23.32 -2.46
CA GLU A 181 15.87 -22.42 -1.45
C GLU A 181 14.40 -22.11 -1.77
N THR A 182 14.09 -21.83 -3.05
CA THR A 182 12.69 -21.62 -3.50
C THR A 182 11.84 -22.87 -3.27
N LEU A 183 12.38 -24.07 -3.53
CA LEU A 183 11.68 -25.32 -3.29
C LEU A 183 11.47 -25.56 -1.79
N GLN A 184 12.43 -25.21 -0.93
CA GLN A 184 12.29 -25.29 0.51
C GLN A 184 11.19 -24.38 1.04
N MET A 185 11.10 -23.15 0.53
CA MET A 185 9.99 -22.23 0.82
C MET A 185 8.64 -22.84 0.43
N VAL A 186 8.52 -23.40 -0.78
CA VAL A 186 7.27 -24.03 -1.25
C VAL A 186 6.90 -25.25 -0.40
N ARG A 187 7.89 -26.06 0.01
CA ARG A 187 7.67 -27.16 0.96
C ARG A 187 7.09 -26.63 2.26
N HIS A 188 7.65 -25.56 2.82
CA HIS A 188 7.18 -25.03 4.10
C HIS A 188 5.76 -24.45 3.99
N ILE A 189 5.45 -23.76 2.90
CA ILE A 189 4.10 -23.25 2.66
C ILE A 189 3.07 -24.37 2.54
N TRP A 190 3.46 -25.53 2.01
CA TRP A 190 2.61 -26.72 2.03
C TRP A 190 2.31 -27.19 3.47
N GLU A 191 3.29 -27.16 4.38
CA GLU A 191 3.09 -27.54 5.80
C GLU A 191 2.12 -26.61 6.53
N LEU A 192 2.05 -25.36 6.08
CA LEU A 192 1.17 -24.33 6.63
C LEU A 192 -0.23 -24.36 6.03
N ASN A 193 -0.47 -25.21 5.02
CA ASN A 193 -1.79 -25.34 4.42
C ASN A 193 -2.80 -25.84 5.47
N ASP A 194 -3.98 -25.22 5.51
CA ASP A 194 -5.04 -25.50 6.49
C ASP A 194 -4.66 -25.29 7.98
N THR A 195 -3.57 -24.56 8.25
CA THR A 195 -3.22 -24.05 9.60
C THR A 195 -3.71 -22.60 9.79
N HIS A 196 -3.66 -22.12 11.03
CA HIS A 196 -4.00 -20.73 11.36
C HIS A 196 -3.04 -20.13 12.38
N SER A 197 -2.92 -18.81 12.30
CA SER A 197 -2.29 -17.94 13.29
C SER A 197 -3.24 -16.79 13.59
N TYR A 198 -3.09 -16.14 14.74
CA TYR A 198 -3.73 -14.85 14.96
C TYR A 198 -3.25 -13.82 13.93
N TYR A 199 -4.15 -12.93 13.51
CA TYR A 199 -3.86 -11.88 12.54
C TYR A 199 -3.91 -10.52 13.21
N TYR A 200 -2.76 -9.87 13.30
CA TYR A 200 -2.61 -8.51 13.82
C TYR A 200 -2.25 -7.55 12.69
N PHE A 201 -2.99 -6.45 12.54
CA PHE A 201 -2.81 -5.52 11.42
C PHE A 201 -1.42 -4.87 11.38
N PHE A 202 -0.86 -4.53 12.54
CA PHE A 202 0.44 -3.87 12.61
C PHE A 202 1.62 -4.83 12.66
N THR A 203 1.51 -5.99 13.31
CA THR A 203 2.64 -6.89 13.54
C THR A 203 2.56 -8.13 12.65
N GLU A 204 1.70 -9.08 13.00
CA GLU A 204 1.58 -10.40 12.35
C GLU A 204 0.67 -10.35 11.11
N ASN A 205 0.96 -9.42 10.20
CA ASN A 205 0.17 -9.20 9.00
C ASN A 205 0.70 -9.98 7.79
N CYS A 206 0.11 -9.73 6.62
CA CYS A 206 0.51 -10.29 5.33
C CYS A 206 2.00 -10.16 5.03
N SER A 207 2.58 -9.00 5.32
CA SER A 207 3.95 -8.67 4.95
C SER A 207 4.94 -9.36 5.86
N TYR A 208 4.64 -9.46 7.15
CA TYR A 208 5.45 -10.21 8.11
C TYR A 208 5.59 -11.69 7.74
N ASN A 209 4.49 -12.32 7.33
CA ASN A 209 4.50 -13.71 6.89
C ASN A 209 5.31 -13.94 5.60
N MET A 210 5.43 -12.93 4.73
CA MET A 210 6.33 -13.03 3.58
C MET A 210 7.80 -13.06 4.00
N LEU A 211 8.17 -12.35 5.07
CA LEU A 211 9.53 -12.38 5.61
C LEU A 211 9.89 -13.79 6.10
N TRP A 212 8.98 -14.41 6.86
CA TRP A 212 9.12 -15.81 7.30
C TRP A 212 9.34 -16.78 6.15
N PHE A 213 8.59 -16.64 5.06
CA PHE A 213 8.77 -17.50 3.89
C PHE A 213 10.15 -17.34 3.27
N ILE A 214 10.65 -16.11 3.14
CA ILE A 214 11.98 -15.87 2.57
C ILE A 214 13.07 -16.41 3.50
N GLU A 215 12.96 -16.23 4.82
CA GLU A 215 13.93 -16.78 5.78
C GLU A 215 13.87 -18.30 5.87
N SER A 216 12.68 -18.91 5.71
CA SER A 216 12.54 -20.37 5.62
C SER A 216 13.23 -20.93 4.36
N ALA A 217 13.31 -20.12 3.30
CA ALA A 217 14.03 -20.43 2.07
C ALA A 217 15.54 -20.34 2.29
N ARG A 218 15.99 -19.24 2.91
CA ARG A 218 17.40 -18.90 3.16
C ARG A 218 17.56 -18.42 4.62
N PRO A 219 17.89 -19.33 5.56
CA PRO A 219 18.02 -18.98 6.97
C PRO A 219 19.18 -18.06 7.34
N SER A 220 20.04 -17.69 6.38
CA SER A 220 21.13 -16.73 6.59
C SER A 220 20.72 -15.27 6.39
N VAL A 221 19.47 -15.03 6.04
CA VAL A 221 18.88 -13.69 5.88
C VAL A 221 18.03 -13.42 7.11
N HIS A 222 18.07 -12.19 7.62
CA HIS A 222 17.43 -11.79 8.87
C HIS A 222 16.45 -10.63 8.64
N LEU A 223 15.45 -10.84 7.78
CA LEU A 223 14.47 -9.81 7.41
C LEU A 223 13.57 -9.39 8.57
N ARG A 224 13.15 -10.31 9.43
CA ARG A 224 12.23 -10.05 10.54
C ARG A 224 12.87 -9.18 11.62
N GLU A 225 14.18 -9.29 11.81
CA GLU A 225 14.95 -8.52 12.79
C GLU A 225 14.92 -7.00 12.53
N TYR A 226 14.53 -6.56 11.32
CA TYR A 226 14.31 -5.14 11.01
C TYR A 226 13.03 -4.56 11.65
N PHE A 227 12.15 -5.39 12.19
CA PHE A 227 10.82 -5.00 12.65
C PHE A 227 10.63 -5.30 14.12
N GLY A 228 10.52 -4.26 14.95
CA GLY A 228 10.33 -4.41 16.41
C GLY A 228 8.99 -3.92 16.96
N TYR A 229 8.19 -3.21 16.15
CA TYR A 229 6.91 -2.63 16.60
C TYR A 229 5.78 -2.84 15.59
N ASP A 230 6.05 -2.63 14.31
CA ASP A 230 5.10 -2.82 13.22
C ASP A 230 5.81 -3.29 11.94
N VAL A 231 5.04 -3.84 10.99
CA VAL A 231 5.50 -4.37 9.71
C VAL A 231 4.69 -3.71 8.60
N ILE A 232 5.20 -2.60 8.09
CA ILE A 232 4.58 -1.89 6.99
C ILE A 232 4.97 -2.57 5.67
N PRO A 233 4.03 -2.80 4.72
CA PRO A 233 4.32 -3.53 3.48
C PRO A 233 5.47 -2.99 2.65
N LEU A 234 5.66 -1.67 2.58
CA LEU A 234 6.79 -1.10 1.86
C LEU A 234 8.12 -1.33 2.58
N GLU A 235 8.11 -1.36 3.92
CA GLU A 235 9.31 -1.59 4.71
C GLU A 235 9.84 -3.02 4.55
N SER A 236 8.98 -4.02 4.27
CA SER A 236 9.43 -5.38 3.94
C SER A 236 10.26 -5.43 2.64
N VAL A 237 9.93 -4.56 1.68
CA VAL A 237 10.72 -4.40 0.44
C VAL A 237 12.06 -3.70 0.73
N HIS A 238 12.06 -2.67 1.58
CA HIS A 238 13.31 -2.02 2.02
C HIS A 238 14.22 -2.98 2.80
N ALA A 239 13.66 -3.86 3.63
CA ALA A 239 14.41 -4.92 4.32
C ALA A 239 15.04 -5.89 3.30
N ALA A 240 14.28 -6.37 2.30
CA ALA A 240 14.81 -7.20 1.23
C ALA A 240 15.93 -6.53 0.42
N LYS A 241 15.85 -5.22 0.19
CA LYS A 241 16.94 -4.45 -0.42
C LYS A 241 18.17 -4.37 0.49
N SER A 242 17.96 -4.15 1.78
CA SER A 242 19.03 -4.00 2.78
C SER A 242 19.82 -5.29 2.98
N GLU A 243 19.14 -6.44 2.96
CA GLU A 243 19.73 -7.78 2.96
C GLU A 243 20.37 -8.16 1.60
N GLY A 244 20.28 -7.30 0.58
CA GLY A 244 20.91 -7.52 -0.72
C GLY A 244 20.30 -8.66 -1.54
N ILE A 245 19.06 -9.07 -1.23
CA ILE A 245 18.41 -10.21 -1.89
C ILE A 245 17.55 -9.82 -3.10
N ILE A 246 17.52 -8.55 -3.52
CA ILE A 246 16.80 -8.10 -4.71
C ILE A 246 17.77 -8.06 -5.91
N ILE A 247 17.52 -8.87 -6.94
CA ILE A 247 18.33 -8.89 -8.17
C ILE A 247 17.80 -7.88 -9.19
N ASN A 248 16.49 -7.92 -9.43
CA ASN A 248 15.85 -7.11 -10.47
C ASN A 248 14.56 -6.51 -9.93
N THR A 249 14.17 -5.37 -10.51
CA THR A 249 12.87 -4.75 -10.26
C THR A 249 12.11 -4.59 -11.57
N ASN A 250 10.84 -4.96 -11.57
CA ASN A 250 9.94 -4.79 -12.70
C ASN A 250 8.70 -4.00 -12.29
N PHE A 251 8.31 -3.05 -13.13
CA PHE A 251 7.10 -2.26 -12.96
C PHE A 251 5.98 -2.75 -13.87
N ARG A 252 4.77 -2.85 -13.33
CA ARG A 252 3.55 -3.17 -14.05
C ARG A 252 2.51 -2.09 -13.81
N ALA A 253 2.23 -1.33 -14.86
CA ALA A 253 1.21 -0.29 -14.86
C ALA A 253 -0.20 -0.86 -14.62
N SER A 254 -0.96 -0.15 -13.79
CA SER A 254 -2.37 -0.40 -13.53
C SER A 254 -3.25 0.07 -14.67
N LYS A 255 -4.54 -0.29 -14.60
CA LYS A 255 -5.56 0.25 -15.53
C LYS A 255 -5.61 1.77 -15.50
N ARG A 256 -5.57 2.35 -14.29
CA ARG A 256 -5.53 3.80 -14.09
C ARG A 256 -4.33 4.43 -14.78
N THR A 257 -3.13 3.87 -14.58
CA THR A 257 -1.90 4.39 -15.21
C THR A 257 -1.94 4.31 -16.73
N LYS A 258 -2.52 3.26 -17.30
CA LYS A 258 -2.72 3.15 -18.75
C LYS A 258 -3.76 4.14 -19.28
N LEU A 259 -4.90 4.28 -18.61
CA LEU A 259 -5.95 5.23 -19.00
C LEU A 259 -5.45 6.67 -18.97
N LEU A 260 -4.72 7.06 -17.93
CA LEU A 260 -4.06 8.36 -17.86
C LEU A 260 -3.04 8.56 -18.98
N LYS A 261 -2.31 7.50 -19.37
CA LYS A 261 -1.40 7.60 -20.50
C LYS A 261 -2.13 7.78 -21.83
N TYR A 262 -3.27 7.13 -22.03
CA TYR A 262 -4.12 7.38 -23.20
C TYR A 262 -4.71 8.78 -23.19
N GLU A 263 -5.04 9.33 -22.02
CA GLU A 263 -5.52 10.70 -21.88
C GLU A 263 -4.48 11.74 -22.34
N GLU A 264 -3.19 11.46 -22.15
CA GLU A 264 -2.12 12.31 -22.70
C GLU A 264 -1.91 12.15 -24.22
N LEU A 265 -2.37 11.05 -24.83
CA LEU A 265 -2.09 10.69 -26.23
C LEU A 265 -3.27 10.94 -27.17
N ILE A 266 -4.49 10.87 -26.64
CA ILE A 266 -5.71 11.14 -27.41
C ILE A 266 -5.86 12.65 -27.51
N ASP A 267 -6.13 13.14 -28.72
CA ASP A 267 -6.34 14.57 -28.94
C ASP A 267 -7.58 15.05 -28.15
N GLU A 268 -7.53 16.27 -27.63
CA GLU A 268 -8.56 16.82 -26.72
C GLU A 268 -9.98 16.76 -27.32
N GLU A 269 -10.10 16.90 -28.65
CA GLU A 269 -11.39 16.77 -29.35
C GLU A 269 -12.00 15.36 -29.33
N PHE A 270 -11.20 14.31 -29.09
CA PHE A 270 -11.62 12.92 -29.11
C PHE A 270 -11.57 12.23 -27.74
N ILE A 271 -11.10 12.92 -26.70
CA ILE A 271 -10.81 12.31 -25.39
C ILE A 271 -12.02 11.66 -24.72
N TYR A 272 -13.22 12.17 -24.97
CA TYR A 272 -14.48 11.63 -24.43
C TYR A 272 -14.93 10.34 -25.14
N MET A 273 -14.43 10.07 -26.35
CA MET A 273 -14.94 8.99 -27.21
C MET A 273 -14.80 7.59 -26.60
N PRO A 274 -13.71 7.21 -25.88
CA PRO A 274 -13.63 5.90 -25.24
C PRO A 274 -14.75 5.64 -24.24
N LYS A 275 -15.13 6.63 -23.43
CA LYS A 275 -16.26 6.52 -22.49
C LYS A 275 -17.60 6.47 -23.22
N ALA A 276 -17.78 7.33 -24.21
CA ALA A 276 -18.99 7.38 -25.01
C ALA A 276 -19.20 6.05 -25.77
N LEU A 277 -18.11 5.40 -26.21
CA LEU A 277 -18.14 4.11 -26.88
C LEU A 277 -18.60 2.99 -25.93
N VAL A 278 -18.00 2.91 -24.74
CA VAL A 278 -18.36 1.90 -23.73
C VAL A 278 -19.79 2.07 -23.22
N SER A 279 -20.25 3.32 -23.05
CA SER A 279 -21.63 3.64 -22.68
C SER A 279 -22.62 3.62 -23.85
N SER A 280 -22.19 3.13 -25.03
CA SER A 280 -23.01 3.02 -26.25
C SER A 280 -23.65 4.33 -26.73
N GLN A 281 -23.08 5.48 -26.38
CA GLN A 281 -23.50 6.81 -26.84
C GLN A 281 -22.99 7.10 -28.27
N ILE A 282 -21.90 6.45 -28.69
CA ILE A 282 -21.37 6.48 -30.05
C ILE A 282 -21.13 5.06 -30.56
N THR A 283 -21.08 4.89 -31.88
CA THR A 283 -20.84 3.59 -32.52
C THR A 283 -19.39 3.43 -32.99
N LEU A 284 -18.95 2.16 -33.12
CA LEU A 284 -17.64 1.83 -33.68
C LEU A 284 -17.49 2.36 -35.12
N GLU A 285 -18.54 2.26 -35.92
CA GLU A 285 -18.57 2.77 -37.29
C GLU A 285 -18.38 4.28 -37.32
N GLY A 286 -18.99 5.00 -36.36
CA GLY A 286 -18.83 6.44 -36.20
C GLY A 286 -17.38 6.86 -35.93
N ILE A 287 -16.58 6.01 -35.28
CA ILE A 287 -15.14 6.26 -35.07
C ILE A 287 -14.36 5.87 -36.33
N VAL A 288 -14.57 4.67 -36.86
CA VAL A 288 -13.75 4.11 -37.95
C VAL A 288 -13.94 4.88 -39.27
N GLN A 289 -15.17 5.30 -39.59
CA GLN A 289 -15.48 5.97 -40.84
C GLN A 289 -15.21 7.48 -40.80
N ASN A 290 -15.00 8.06 -39.61
CA ASN A 290 -14.71 9.47 -39.47
C ASN A 290 -13.35 9.81 -40.10
N GLN A 291 -13.34 10.70 -41.11
CA GLN A 291 -12.14 11.10 -41.84
C GLN A 291 -11.29 12.12 -41.08
N ASP A 292 -11.89 12.82 -40.11
CA ASP A 292 -11.21 13.82 -39.28
C ASP A 292 -10.30 13.14 -38.24
N ILE A 293 -10.60 11.89 -37.87
CA ILE A 293 -9.79 11.12 -36.93
C ILE A 293 -8.67 10.40 -37.68
N SER A 294 -7.41 10.71 -37.32
CA SER A 294 -6.25 9.99 -37.86
C SER A 294 -6.30 8.50 -37.49
N THR A 295 -5.61 7.64 -38.26
CA THR A 295 -5.58 6.20 -37.94
C THR A 295 -4.98 5.96 -36.55
N GLU A 296 -3.95 6.72 -36.17
CA GLU A 296 -3.34 6.63 -34.85
C GLU A 296 -4.34 7.00 -33.74
N GLN A 297 -5.11 8.08 -33.90
CA GLN A 297 -6.14 8.46 -32.93
C GLN A 297 -7.25 7.41 -32.80
N LYS A 298 -7.70 6.83 -33.92
CA LYS A 298 -8.65 5.70 -33.89
C LYS A 298 -8.10 4.52 -33.08
N GLN A 299 -6.81 4.21 -33.25
CA GLN A 299 -6.17 3.14 -32.48
C GLN A 299 -6.17 3.45 -30.99
N TYR A 300 -5.77 4.67 -30.58
CA TYR A 300 -5.78 5.07 -29.17
C TYR A 300 -7.17 5.10 -28.56
N ILE A 301 -8.18 5.62 -29.27
CA ILE A 301 -9.56 5.67 -28.78
C ILE A 301 -10.09 4.25 -28.51
N LEU A 302 -9.87 3.31 -29.43
CA LEU A 302 -10.34 1.93 -29.25
C LEU A 302 -9.56 1.18 -28.17
N GLU A 303 -8.25 1.39 -28.06
CA GLU A 303 -7.43 0.78 -27.00
C GLU A 303 -7.78 1.33 -25.60
N ALA A 304 -7.95 2.65 -25.48
CA ALA A 304 -8.46 3.27 -24.25
C ALA A 304 -9.88 2.78 -23.93
N GLY A 305 -10.70 2.57 -24.96
CA GLY A 305 -12.04 2.00 -24.83
C GLY A 305 -12.01 0.59 -24.25
N ILE A 306 -11.04 -0.26 -24.66
CA ILE A 306 -10.84 -1.59 -24.09
C ILE A 306 -10.42 -1.48 -22.61
N GLU A 307 -9.43 -0.63 -22.29
CA GLU A 307 -8.97 -0.47 -20.92
C GLU A 307 -10.09 0.06 -19.99
N PHE A 308 -10.90 1.00 -20.48
CA PHE A 308 -12.03 1.57 -19.76
C PHE A 308 -13.19 0.56 -19.63
N LEU A 309 -13.47 -0.22 -20.67
CA LEU A 309 -14.46 -1.30 -20.64
C LEU A 309 -14.13 -2.35 -19.57
N GLU A 310 -12.87 -2.80 -19.54
CA GLU A 310 -12.39 -3.73 -18.53
C GLU A 310 -12.43 -3.12 -17.12
N TYR A 311 -12.17 -1.82 -16.99
CA TYR A 311 -12.33 -1.11 -15.72
C TYR A 311 -13.80 -1.09 -15.27
N SER A 312 -14.75 -0.66 -16.11
CA SER A 312 -16.18 -0.66 -15.77
C SER A 312 -16.70 -2.05 -15.40
N TYR A 313 -16.24 -3.10 -16.09
CA TYR A 313 -16.56 -4.47 -15.70
C TYR A 313 -16.00 -4.82 -14.30
N SER A 314 -14.75 -4.43 -13.99
CA SER A 314 -14.15 -4.67 -12.67
C SER A 314 -14.87 -3.95 -11.52
N GLN A 315 -15.55 -2.83 -11.81
CA GLN A 315 -16.36 -2.08 -10.86
C GLN A 315 -17.81 -2.58 -10.77
N ASN A 316 -18.13 -3.72 -11.40
CA ASN A 316 -19.48 -4.28 -11.49
C ASN A 316 -20.53 -3.35 -12.14
N GLU A 317 -20.10 -2.43 -13.02
CA GLU A 317 -21.00 -1.51 -13.72
C GLU A 317 -21.74 -2.17 -14.89
N MET A 318 -21.35 -3.39 -15.29
CA MET A 318 -21.94 -4.12 -16.42
C MET A 318 -21.92 -5.63 -16.23
N SER A 319 -22.79 -6.33 -16.96
CA SER A 319 -22.82 -7.79 -16.96
C SER A 319 -21.64 -8.40 -17.71
N LYS A 320 -21.29 -9.65 -17.38
CA LYS A 320 -20.22 -10.38 -18.08
C LYS A 320 -20.51 -10.56 -19.58
N ASP A 321 -21.76 -10.84 -19.94
CA ASP A 321 -22.14 -11.07 -21.34
C ASP A 321 -22.05 -9.79 -22.18
N GLU A 322 -22.48 -8.66 -21.61
CA GLU A 322 -22.33 -7.33 -22.21
C GLU A 322 -20.85 -6.96 -22.39
N TYR A 323 -20.05 -7.12 -21.33
CA TYR A 323 -18.61 -6.91 -21.35
C TYR A 323 -17.94 -7.71 -22.47
N LEU A 324 -18.20 -9.03 -22.54
CA LEU A 324 -17.58 -9.90 -23.54
C LEU A 324 -18.01 -9.52 -24.96
N ALA A 325 -19.28 -9.16 -25.17
CA ALA A 325 -19.79 -8.74 -26.47
C ALA A 325 -19.12 -7.44 -26.96
N LEU A 326 -19.01 -6.43 -26.08
CA LEU A 326 -18.32 -5.18 -26.39
C LEU A 326 -16.83 -5.40 -26.59
N PHE A 327 -16.18 -6.14 -25.70
CA PHE A 327 -14.75 -6.42 -25.75
C PHE A 327 -14.36 -7.08 -27.08
N TYR A 328 -15.14 -8.07 -27.51
CA TYR A 328 -14.94 -8.75 -28.79
C TYR A 328 -15.09 -7.79 -29.97
N LYS A 329 -16.18 -7.00 -30.01
CA LYS A 329 -16.43 -6.04 -31.09
C LYS A 329 -15.34 -4.99 -31.19
N ILE A 330 -14.99 -4.34 -30.08
CA ILE A 330 -13.95 -3.29 -30.04
C ILE A 330 -12.60 -3.89 -30.44
N SER A 331 -12.24 -5.07 -29.90
CA SER A 331 -10.97 -5.74 -30.23
C SER A 331 -10.86 -6.14 -31.70
N GLN A 332 -11.93 -6.68 -32.29
CA GLN A 332 -11.96 -7.01 -33.72
C GLN A 332 -11.78 -5.77 -34.58
N THR A 333 -12.53 -4.70 -34.29
CA THR A 333 -12.43 -3.45 -35.02
C THR A 333 -11.03 -2.85 -34.88
N ARG A 334 -10.47 -2.83 -33.67
CA ARG A 334 -9.10 -2.38 -33.41
C ARG A 334 -8.09 -3.15 -34.24
N ALA A 335 -8.24 -4.47 -34.39
CA ALA A 335 -7.34 -5.29 -35.19
C ALA A 335 -7.33 -4.91 -36.69
N THR A 336 -8.42 -4.35 -37.22
CA THR A 336 -8.48 -3.91 -38.63
C THR A 336 -7.66 -2.66 -38.92
N LEU A 337 -7.33 -1.87 -37.89
CA LEU A 337 -6.55 -0.63 -38.01
C LEU A 337 -5.03 -0.87 -38.08
N GLY A 338 -4.58 -2.12 -38.17
CA GLY A 338 -3.16 -2.49 -38.26
C GLY A 338 -2.40 -2.37 -36.94
N VAL A 339 -1.07 -2.48 -37.02
CA VAL A 339 -0.18 -2.46 -35.85
C VAL A 339 -0.18 -1.08 -35.21
N GLY A 340 -0.51 -1.01 -33.92
CA GLY A 340 -0.42 0.22 -33.13
C GLY A 340 0.97 0.48 -32.57
N LYS A 341 1.17 1.68 -32.04
CA LYS A 341 2.35 2.00 -31.24
C LYS A 341 2.22 1.34 -29.87
N LYS A 342 3.32 0.74 -29.39
CA LYS A 342 3.37 0.23 -28.01
C LYS A 342 3.23 1.39 -27.04
N LEU A 343 2.29 1.29 -26.10
CA LEU A 343 2.09 2.29 -25.06
C LEU A 343 3.36 2.43 -24.21
N ASN A 344 4.03 3.59 -24.33
CA ASN A 344 5.24 3.89 -23.57
C ASN A 344 4.86 4.65 -22.29
N ILE A 345 4.78 3.92 -21.18
CA ILE A 345 4.51 4.47 -19.85
C ILE A 345 5.86 4.71 -19.17
N LYS A 346 6.12 5.94 -18.74
CA LYS A 346 7.28 6.27 -17.93
C LYS A 346 7.15 5.53 -16.59
N THR A 347 8.12 4.67 -16.28
CA THR A 347 8.18 4.00 -14.98
C THR A 347 8.30 5.07 -13.88
N PRO A 348 7.41 5.06 -12.86
CA PRO A 348 7.51 5.98 -11.74
C PRO A 348 8.74 5.67 -10.88
N HIS A 349 9.01 6.52 -9.89
CA HIS A 349 10.08 6.24 -8.94
C HIS A 349 9.80 4.95 -8.18
N ASN A 350 10.84 4.13 -8.03
CA ASN A 350 10.74 2.84 -7.38
C ASN A 350 10.44 3.04 -5.88
N PRO A 351 9.41 2.40 -5.31
CA PRO A 351 9.09 2.48 -3.89
C PRO A 351 10.26 2.08 -3.00
N VAL A 352 11.14 1.19 -3.44
CA VAL A 352 12.33 0.81 -2.67
C VAL A 352 13.39 1.92 -2.54
N ASP A 353 13.22 3.02 -3.29
CA ASP A 353 14.02 4.24 -3.19
C ASP A 353 13.27 5.36 -2.47
N SER A 354 12.10 5.09 -1.87
CA SER A 354 11.41 6.02 -0.98
C SER A 354 12.17 6.21 0.34
N HIS A 355 11.83 7.25 1.10
CA HIS A 355 12.27 7.32 2.48
C HIS A 355 11.60 6.21 3.30
N ARG A 356 12.08 6.00 4.52
CA ARG A 356 11.52 5.01 5.45
C ARG A 356 10.28 5.57 6.17
N ALA A 357 9.47 4.72 6.77
CA ALA A 357 8.20 5.10 7.39
C ALA A 357 8.36 5.91 8.69
N VAL A 358 9.32 5.56 9.55
CA VAL A 358 9.53 6.27 10.82
C VAL A 358 10.28 7.55 10.55
N ARG A 359 9.76 8.69 10.99
CA ARG A 359 10.40 10.00 10.91
C ARG A 359 10.72 10.52 12.31
N VAL A 360 11.93 11.00 12.50
CA VAL A 360 12.29 11.89 13.61
C VAL A 360 12.67 13.26 13.07
N SER A 361 12.29 14.30 13.80
CA SER A 361 12.42 15.69 13.38
C SER A 361 13.08 16.51 14.48
N THR A 362 13.98 17.40 14.08
CA THR A 362 14.50 18.45 14.95
C THR A 362 14.51 19.75 14.17
N GLY A 363 14.24 20.88 14.83
CA GLY A 363 14.23 22.15 14.14
C GLY A 363 14.33 23.35 15.05
N VAL A 364 14.47 24.49 14.40
CA VAL A 364 14.52 25.81 15.02
C VAL A 364 13.60 26.74 14.25
N GLY A 365 12.99 27.67 14.94
CA GLY A 365 12.08 28.62 14.33
C GLY A 365 11.88 29.87 15.16
N ALA A 366 10.91 30.67 14.71
CA ALA A 366 10.44 31.84 15.43
C ALA A 366 8.91 31.89 15.42
N ARG A 367 8.31 32.17 16.57
CA ARG A 367 6.89 32.48 16.72
C ARG A 367 6.75 33.81 17.43
N GLU A 368 6.00 34.75 16.86
CA GLU A 368 5.83 36.10 17.43
C GLU A 368 7.15 36.78 17.82
N GLY A 369 8.19 36.59 16.99
CA GLY A 369 9.53 37.13 17.21
C GLY A 369 10.38 36.42 18.27
N LYS A 370 9.86 35.39 18.95
CA LYS A 370 10.60 34.57 19.92
C LYS A 370 11.18 33.33 19.26
N THR A 371 12.43 33.01 19.58
CA THR A 371 13.08 31.77 19.10
C THR A 371 12.48 30.54 19.80
N ILE A 372 12.16 29.52 19.01
CA ILE A 372 11.57 28.26 19.47
C ILE A 372 12.34 27.09 18.85
N GLY A 373 12.57 26.03 19.63
CA GLY A 373 13.05 24.76 19.13
C GLY A 373 11.90 23.77 18.93
N PHE A 374 12.08 22.82 18.01
CA PHE A 374 11.07 21.79 17.69
C PHE A 374 11.69 20.40 17.72
N LEU A 375 10.93 19.44 18.24
CA LEU A 375 11.24 18.02 18.20
C LEU A 375 10.00 17.27 17.75
N GLY A 376 10.17 16.27 16.88
CA GLY A 376 9.04 15.48 16.40
C GLY A 376 9.37 14.01 16.18
N ILE A 377 8.35 13.18 16.28
CA ILE A 377 8.40 11.76 15.94
C ILE A 377 7.09 11.33 15.28
N ARG A 378 7.21 10.55 14.21
CA ARG A 378 6.10 9.89 13.54
C ARG A 378 6.49 8.45 13.22
N PRO A 379 5.88 7.43 13.84
CA PRO A 379 6.20 6.03 13.56
C PRO A 379 5.71 5.56 12.19
N ALA A 380 4.59 6.07 11.69
CA ALA A 380 4.04 5.72 10.39
C ALA A 380 3.23 6.89 9.81
N TYR A 381 3.17 7.15 8.51
CA TYR A 381 3.90 6.57 7.38
C TYR A 381 4.50 7.74 6.59
N HIS A 382 3.70 8.43 5.78
CA HIS A 382 4.10 9.53 4.90
C HIS A 382 3.01 10.60 4.87
N ASP A 383 3.41 11.88 4.89
CA ASP A 383 2.53 13.05 4.77
C ASP A 383 2.67 13.79 3.43
N LEU A 384 1.72 14.66 3.10
CA LEU A 384 1.76 15.42 1.84
C LEU A 384 2.98 16.38 1.72
N GLU A 385 3.64 16.72 2.83
CA GLU A 385 4.82 17.59 2.86
C GLU A 385 6.14 16.81 2.70
N ASP A 386 6.15 15.49 2.93
CA ASP A 386 7.28 14.62 2.70
C ASP A 386 7.56 14.43 1.19
N SER A 387 8.73 13.86 0.86
CA SER A 387 9.06 13.52 -0.53
C SER A 387 8.12 12.42 -1.05
N ASN A 388 7.31 12.73 -2.06
CA ASN A 388 6.44 11.76 -2.75
C ASN A 388 7.19 10.70 -3.59
N ALA A 389 8.51 10.81 -3.77
CA ALA A 389 9.26 9.89 -4.63
C ALA A 389 9.26 8.46 -4.07
N GLY A 390 8.64 7.54 -4.82
CA GLY A 390 8.40 6.14 -4.41
C GLY A 390 7.04 5.91 -3.75
N TYR A 391 6.32 6.99 -3.41
CA TYR A 391 4.95 6.97 -2.93
C TYR A 391 3.95 7.34 -4.02
N LEU A 392 2.70 7.02 -3.77
CA LEU A 392 1.63 7.44 -4.66
C LEU A 392 1.34 8.93 -4.45
N ARG A 393 1.30 9.66 -5.55
CA ARG A 393 1.08 11.11 -5.52
C ARG A 393 -0.29 11.47 -4.93
N GLY A 394 -0.31 12.45 -4.03
CA GLY A 394 -1.53 12.97 -3.42
C GLY A 394 -2.10 12.09 -2.30
N THR A 395 -1.34 11.12 -1.78
CA THR A 395 -1.75 10.31 -0.63
C THR A 395 -1.00 10.70 0.62
N GLN A 396 -1.67 10.67 1.76
CA GLN A 396 -1.07 10.77 3.09
C GLN A 396 -1.70 9.75 4.02
N ILE A 397 -0.86 9.14 4.84
CA ILE A 397 -1.24 8.23 5.91
C ILE A 397 -0.32 8.52 7.08
N GLU A 398 -0.90 8.94 8.18
CA GLU A 398 -0.19 9.13 9.43
C GLU A 398 -0.96 8.40 10.53
N PHE A 399 -0.25 7.53 11.24
CA PHE A 399 -0.73 6.87 12.44
C PHE A 399 0.23 7.24 13.55
N LEU A 400 -0.26 8.05 14.47
CA LEU A 400 0.53 8.73 15.48
C LEU A 400 1.52 9.75 14.87
N ASN A 401 1.53 10.97 15.35
CA ASN A 401 2.59 11.95 15.13
C ASN A 401 2.62 12.86 16.35
N LEU A 402 3.79 13.14 16.89
CA LEU A 402 3.98 14.06 17.99
C LEU A 402 4.99 15.11 17.58
N GLU A 403 4.62 16.38 17.66
CA GLU A 403 5.51 17.53 17.54
C GLU A 403 5.44 18.34 18.83
N LEU A 404 6.61 18.58 19.42
CA LEU A 404 6.81 19.40 20.60
C LEU A 404 7.55 20.67 20.20
N SER A 405 7.15 21.79 20.78
CA SER A 405 7.96 23.00 20.79
C SER A 405 8.56 23.21 22.17
N TYR A 406 9.74 23.82 22.22
CA TYR A 406 10.37 24.20 23.47
C TYR A 406 11.00 25.59 23.37
N SER A 407 10.87 26.36 24.43
CA SER A 407 11.51 27.65 24.66
C SER A 407 12.30 27.61 25.97
N GLU A 408 12.87 28.72 26.43
CA GLU A 408 13.68 28.74 27.66
C GLU A 408 12.91 28.28 28.91
N SER A 409 11.59 28.48 28.95
CA SER A 409 10.75 28.20 30.12
C SER A 409 9.69 27.13 29.92
N ASP A 410 9.28 26.88 28.67
CA ASP A 410 8.04 26.15 28.38
C ASP A 410 8.26 25.07 27.31
N ILE A 411 7.55 23.96 27.45
CA ILE A 411 7.45 22.89 26.46
C ILE A 411 5.96 22.72 26.16
N ASP A 412 5.59 22.86 24.91
CA ASP A 412 4.21 22.73 24.45
C ASP A 412 4.07 21.60 23.44
N ILE A 413 2.87 21.01 23.38
CA ILE A 413 2.49 20.09 22.32
C ILE A 413 1.95 20.92 21.16
N GLU A 414 2.69 20.95 20.05
CA GLU A 414 2.27 21.62 18.83
C GLU A 414 1.22 20.80 18.09
N GLU A 415 1.48 19.50 18.01
CA GLU A 415 0.61 18.55 17.34
C GLU A 415 0.75 17.16 17.98
N ALA A 416 -0.37 16.49 18.23
CA ALA A 416 -0.43 15.08 18.57
C ALA A 416 -1.52 14.40 17.72
N THR A 417 -1.16 14.01 16.51
CA THR A 417 -2.08 13.34 15.58
C THR A 417 -2.23 11.87 15.97
N ILE A 418 -3.45 11.36 16.04
CA ILE A 418 -3.73 9.92 16.27
C ILE A 418 -3.83 9.21 14.93
N VAL A 419 -4.63 9.78 14.01
CA VAL A 419 -4.77 9.30 12.64
C VAL A 419 -5.00 10.48 11.71
N SER A 420 -4.28 10.51 10.60
CA SER A 420 -4.55 11.41 9.48
C SER A 420 -4.47 10.67 8.16
N ILE A 421 -5.48 10.83 7.32
CA ILE A 421 -5.57 10.18 6.02
C ILE A 421 -5.99 11.24 5.01
N ALA A 422 -5.29 11.31 3.88
CA ALA A 422 -5.70 12.15 2.76
C ALA A 422 -5.55 11.45 1.42
N SER A 423 -6.48 11.75 0.53
CA SER A 423 -6.55 11.27 -0.84
C SER A 423 -6.90 12.46 -1.75
N MET A 424 -5.88 13.08 -2.32
CA MET A 424 -5.95 14.25 -3.19
C MET A 424 -5.65 13.84 -4.64
N ILE A 425 -6.49 12.97 -5.20
CA ILE A 425 -6.29 12.45 -6.56
C ILE A 425 -6.80 13.44 -7.60
N PRO A 426 -5.92 13.95 -8.50
CA PRO A 426 -6.35 14.81 -9.58
C PRO A 426 -7.40 14.14 -10.46
N ARG A 427 -8.51 14.84 -10.67
CA ARG A 427 -9.55 14.44 -11.61
C ARG A 427 -9.00 14.47 -13.04
N SER A 428 -9.50 13.53 -13.83
CA SER A 428 -9.13 13.37 -15.24
C SER A 428 -10.38 12.95 -16.03
N GLU A 429 -10.31 12.87 -17.35
CA GLU A 429 -11.42 12.37 -18.15
C GLU A 429 -11.83 10.98 -17.65
N PHE A 430 -10.88 10.08 -17.38
CA PHE A 430 -11.17 8.72 -16.92
C PHE A 430 -11.36 8.58 -15.40
N ILE A 431 -10.82 9.50 -14.61
CA ILE A 431 -10.80 9.42 -13.14
C ILE A 431 -11.71 10.49 -12.53
N ASN A 432 -12.81 10.05 -11.94
CA ASN A 432 -13.81 10.93 -11.32
C ASN A 432 -13.90 10.76 -9.79
N SER A 433 -12.78 10.48 -9.13
CA SER A 433 -12.76 10.25 -7.68
C SER A 433 -12.92 11.57 -6.91
N LEU A 434 -13.71 11.51 -5.83
CA LEU A 434 -13.79 12.57 -4.83
C LEU A 434 -12.46 12.62 -4.06
N SER A 435 -11.89 13.82 -3.88
CA SER A 435 -10.77 14.01 -2.96
C SER A 435 -11.32 14.12 -1.53
N TRP A 436 -10.66 13.51 -0.56
CA TRP A 436 -11.13 13.48 0.82
C TRP A 436 -9.96 13.46 1.79
N ARG A 437 -10.21 13.94 3.01
CA ARG A 437 -9.25 13.87 4.11
C ARG A 437 -9.96 13.67 5.45
N MET A 438 -9.28 13.07 6.40
CA MET A 438 -9.69 13.06 7.79
C MET A 438 -8.48 13.27 8.69
N LYS A 439 -8.70 13.91 9.83
CA LYS A 439 -7.69 14.02 10.89
C LYS A 439 -8.38 13.91 12.25
N LEU A 440 -7.77 13.14 13.13
CA LEU A 440 -8.14 12.98 14.53
C LEU A 440 -6.88 13.18 15.36
N GLY A 441 -6.89 14.09 16.32
CA GLY A 441 -5.69 14.38 17.09
C GLY A 441 -5.83 15.64 17.92
N PHE A 442 -4.71 16.24 18.25
CA PHE A 442 -4.62 17.48 19.01
C PHE A 442 -3.72 18.45 18.26
N ASP A 443 -4.09 19.73 18.18
CA ASP A 443 -3.25 20.79 17.66
C ASP A 443 -3.52 22.14 18.35
N ARG A 444 -2.72 23.15 18.02
CA ARG A 444 -2.85 24.53 18.53
C ARG A 444 -3.55 25.46 17.54
N GLU A 445 -4.26 24.91 16.56
CA GLU A 445 -4.91 25.69 15.50
C GLU A 445 -6.35 26.09 15.85
N SER A 446 -6.84 25.81 17.05
CA SER A 446 -8.18 26.25 17.47
C SER A 446 -8.24 27.79 17.64
N LEU A 447 -9.38 28.32 18.06
CA LEU A 447 -9.51 29.74 18.46
C LEU A 447 -8.69 30.08 19.71
N GLU A 448 -8.33 29.08 20.52
CA GLU A 448 -7.43 29.23 21.66
C GLU A 448 -5.98 28.93 21.28
N TYR A 449 -5.03 29.40 22.09
CA TYR A 449 -3.59 29.19 21.87
C TYR A 449 -3.07 27.87 22.47
N ASP A 450 -3.92 27.18 23.23
CA ASP A 450 -3.62 25.90 23.87
C ASP A 450 -3.90 24.72 22.93
N THR A 451 -3.28 23.58 23.23
CA THR A 451 -3.47 22.35 22.46
C THR A 451 -4.87 21.80 22.70
N ASN A 452 -5.64 21.64 21.62
CA ASN A 452 -7.02 21.21 21.65
C ASN A 452 -7.24 19.97 20.79
N PHE A 453 -8.09 19.07 21.26
CA PHE A 453 -8.49 17.92 20.46
C PHE A 453 -9.36 18.37 19.30
N LEU A 454 -9.15 17.74 18.13
CA LEU A 454 -9.94 17.94 16.95
C LEU A 454 -10.32 16.65 16.23
N ALA A 455 -11.44 16.75 15.52
CA ALA A 455 -11.86 15.78 14.52
C ALA A 455 -12.33 16.53 13.27
N THR A 456 -11.75 16.20 12.11
CA THR A 456 -12.15 16.79 10.82
C THR A 456 -12.37 15.69 9.79
N LEU A 457 -13.37 15.89 8.93
CA LEU A 457 -13.69 15.02 7.80
C LEU A 457 -14.00 15.90 6.59
N GLY A 458 -13.00 16.08 5.74
CA GLY A 458 -13.05 16.93 4.56
C GLY A 458 -13.35 16.17 3.28
N ALA A 459 -14.05 16.84 2.36
CA ALA A 459 -14.30 16.34 1.01
C ALA A 459 -14.18 17.46 -0.02
N GLY A 460 -13.80 17.12 -1.23
CA GLY A 460 -13.56 18.09 -2.28
C GLY A 460 -13.02 17.49 -3.57
N PHE A 461 -12.31 18.31 -4.32
CA PHE A 461 -11.80 17.94 -5.64
C PHE A 461 -10.38 18.45 -5.84
N SER A 462 -9.63 17.75 -6.67
CA SER A 462 -8.30 18.18 -7.08
C SER A 462 -8.12 18.06 -8.59
N TRP A 463 -7.22 18.88 -9.12
CA TRP A 463 -6.87 18.95 -10.54
C TRP A 463 -5.38 19.18 -10.66
N GLY A 464 -4.74 18.54 -11.64
CA GLY A 464 -3.29 18.57 -11.70
C GLY A 464 -2.73 18.01 -12.99
N ASN A 465 -1.42 18.16 -13.12
CA ASN A 465 -0.64 17.71 -14.26
C ASN A 465 0.74 17.22 -13.78
N ASN A 466 1.68 17.04 -14.71
CA ASN A 466 3.03 16.58 -14.40
C ASN A 466 3.89 17.58 -13.57
N LEU A 467 3.45 18.83 -13.37
CA LEU A 467 4.14 19.81 -12.54
C LEU A 467 3.71 19.75 -11.06
N GLY A 468 2.39 19.69 -10.84
CA GLY A 468 1.76 19.90 -9.55
C GLY A 468 0.26 19.63 -9.63
N PHE A 469 -0.43 19.77 -8.51
CA PHE A 469 -1.89 19.75 -8.45
C PHE A 469 -2.41 20.78 -7.46
N ILE A 470 -3.63 21.24 -7.71
CA ILE A 470 -4.40 22.08 -6.80
C ILE A 470 -5.58 21.28 -6.26
N TYR A 471 -6.07 21.64 -5.09
CA TYR A 471 -7.27 21.05 -4.52
C TYR A 471 -8.12 22.10 -3.80
N VAL A 472 -9.43 21.85 -3.79
CA VAL A 472 -10.41 22.63 -3.05
C VAL A 472 -11.18 21.68 -2.17
N MET A 473 -11.27 21.98 -0.87
CA MET A 473 -11.91 21.14 0.15
C MET A 473 -12.94 21.93 0.95
N VAL A 474 -13.96 21.22 1.42
CA VAL A 474 -14.84 21.65 2.50
C VAL A 474 -14.58 20.74 3.69
N ASP A 475 -14.24 21.33 4.83
CA ASP A 475 -13.70 20.65 6.01
C ASP A 475 -14.51 20.98 7.27
N PRO A 476 -15.65 20.31 7.51
CA PRO A 476 -16.29 20.29 8.83
C PRO A 476 -15.29 19.82 9.89
N THR A 477 -15.11 20.63 10.93
CA THR A 477 -14.15 20.39 12.00
C THR A 477 -14.82 20.59 13.35
N LEU A 478 -14.58 19.66 14.26
CA LEU A 478 -15.00 19.76 15.66
C LEU A 478 -13.76 19.95 16.51
N TYR A 479 -13.79 20.93 17.40
CA TYR A 479 -12.81 21.12 18.45
C TYR A 479 -13.46 20.89 19.80
N THR A 480 -12.75 20.25 20.74
CA THR A 480 -13.18 20.20 22.14
C THR A 480 -12.26 21.08 22.97
N VAL A 481 -12.78 22.26 23.32
CA VAL A 481 -12.08 23.36 23.98
C VAL A 481 -12.84 23.70 25.26
N ALA A 482 -12.76 22.83 26.29
CA ALA A 482 -13.66 22.77 27.45
C ALA A 482 -15.16 22.52 27.11
N ASP A 483 -15.71 23.19 26.11
CA ASP A 483 -16.97 22.96 25.41
C ASP A 483 -16.72 22.48 23.96
N LEU A 484 -17.72 21.87 23.33
CA LEU A 484 -17.65 21.45 21.93
C LEU A 484 -17.89 22.65 21.01
N THR A 485 -16.94 22.96 20.14
CA THR A 485 -17.08 24.01 19.12
C THR A 485 -17.03 23.39 17.73
N ALA A 486 -17.97 23.74 16.87
CA ALA A 486 -18.00 23.30 15.48
C ALA A 486 -17.57 24.41 14.53
N ALA A 487 -16.80 24.06 13.49
CA ALA A 487 -16.42 24.96 12.42
C ALA A 487 -16.66 24.33 11.06
N LEU A 488 -17.03 25.15 10.07
CA LEU A 488 -17.03 24.77 8.66
C LEU A 488 -15.87 25.47 7.95
N GLY A 489 -14.90 24.66 7.51
CA GLY A 489 -13.73 25.12 6.76
C GLY A 489 -13.91 25.03 5.25
N GLY A 490 -13.29 25.95 4.51
CA GLY A 490 -13.04 25.85 3.08
C GLY A 490 -11.55 26.05 2.81
N SER A 491 -10.92 25.10 2.12
CA SER A 491 -9.47 25.09 1.89
C SER A 491 -9.14 25.11 0.40
N LEU A 492 -8.12 25.88 0.02
CA LEU A 492 -7.48 25.88 -1.30
C LEU A 492 -6.01 25.50 -1.13
N GLY A 493 -5.63 24.37 -1.72
CA GLY A 493 -4.26 23.88 -1.68
C GLY A 493 -3.59 23.81 -3.05
N LEU A 494 -2.26 23.90 -3.05
CA LEU A 494 -1.36 23.76 -4.18
C LEU A 494 -0.15 22.94 -3.76
N ILE A 495 0.17 21.90 -4.55
CA ILE A 495 1.35 21.07 -4.37
C ILE A 495 2.12 21.04 -5.69
N ILE A 496 3.42 21.39 -5.64
CA ILE A 496 4.36 21.30 -6.76
C ILE A 496 5.38 20.22 -6.41
N ASP A 497 5.38 19.13 -7.17
CA ASP A 497 6.06 17.88 -6.81
C ASP A 497 6.68 17.15 -8.01
N LYS A 498 6.92 17.87 -9.10
CA LYS A 498 7.57 17.37 -10.32
C LYS A 498 8.99 16.85 -10.08
N TYR A 499 9.72 17.51 -9.19
CA TYR A 499 11.14 17.27 -8.97
C TYR A 499 11.33 16.37 -7.76
N THR A 500 12.08 15.28 -7.91
CA THR A 500 12.29 14.35 -6.78
C THR A 500 13.11 14.91 -5.64
N PHE A 501 13.88 15.97 -5.88
CA PHE A 501 14.72 16.60 -4.86
C PHE A 501 13.99 17.71 -4.10
N MET A 502 12.81 18.16 -4.53
CA MET A 502 12.08 19.23 -3.86
C MET A 502 10.57 19.16 -4.06
N SER A 503 9.81 19.59 -3.04
CA SER A 503 8.37 19.82 -3.15
C SER A 503 7.99 21.15 -2.52
N THR A 504 6.98 21.80 -3.07
CA THR A 504 6.40 23.04 -2.52
C THR A 504 4.94 22.77 -2.21
N ASN A 505 4.51 23.10 -0.99
CA ASN A 505 3.12 23.02 -0.59
C ASN A 505 2.63 24.39 -0.15
N PHE A 506 1.39 24.70 -0.47
CA PHE A 506 0.69 25.89 0.00
C PHE A 506 -0.76 25.50 0.26
N GLU A 507 -1.30 25.83 1.42
CA GLU A 507 -2.72 25.68 1.74
C GLU A 507 -3.22 26.95 2.43
N ALA A 508 -4.38 27.43 2.00
CA ALA A 508 -5.12 28.49 2.68
C ALA A 508 -6.49 27.95 3.08
N THR A 509 -6.83 28.07 4.36
CA THR A 509 -8.07 27.55 4.94
C THR A 509 -8.82 28.66 5.67
N GLN A 510 -10.05 28.94 5.23
CA GLN A 510 -10.97 29.84 5.92
C GLN A 510 -11.97 28.99 6.72
N ARG A 511 -12.07 29.21 8.04
CA ARG A 511 -13.04 28.57 8.92
C ARG A 511 -14.06 29.56 9.44
N TYR A 512 -15.31 29.11 9.55
CA TYR A 512 -16.41 29.80 10.19
C TYR A 512 -16.91 28.95 11.36
N TYR A 513 -16.84 29.47 12.57
CA TYR A 513 -17.26 28.78 13.79
C TYR A 513 -18.75 29.01 14.05
N ASP A 514 -19.38 28.07 14.76
CA ASP A 514 -20.77 28.16 15.23
C ASP A 514 -21.01 29.33 16.19
N SER A 515 -19.97 29.81 16.88
CA SER A 515 -19.97 31.04 17.69
C SER A 515 -20.13 32.33 16.86
N GLY A 516 -19.90 32.27 15.54
CA GLY A 516 -19.81 33.44 14.65
C GLY A 516 -18.38 33.96 14.46
N ASP A 517 -17.41 33.39 15.16
CA ASP A 517 -15.98 33.73 15.00
C ASP A 517 -15.42 33.16 13.70
N THR A 518 -14.32 33.75 13.22
CA THR A 518 -13.68 33.32 11.96
C THR A 518 -12.18 33.15 12.11
N GLN A 519 -11.62 32.28 11.28
CA GLN A 519 -10.19 32.01 11.27
C GLN A 519 -9.68 31.82 9.84
N LEU A 520 -8.53 32.42 9.53
CA LEU A 520 -7.79 32.18 8.30
C LEU A 520 -6.45 31.56 8.65
N ILE A 521 -6.17 30.38 8.09
CA ILE A 521 -4.90 29.67 8.24
C ILE A 521 -4.21 29.67 6.88
N ILE A 522 -2.92 29.99 6.87
CA ILE A 522 -2.06 29.89 5.68
C ILE A 522 -0.84 29.06 6.06
N ASP A 523 -0.68 27.92 5.40
CA ASP A 523 0.48 27.07 5.48
C ASP A 523 1.25 27.11 4.17
N ALA A 524 2.57 27.29 4.25
CA ALA A 524 3.47 27.17 3.13
C ALA A 524 4.69 26.35 3.55
N SER A 525 5.07 25.35 2.75
CA SER A 525 6.30 24.60 2.96
C SER A 525 7.12 24.42 1.69
N GLN A 526 8.44 24.52 1.85
CA GLN A 526 9.41 24.16 0.84
C GLN A 526 10.30 23.06 1.41
N ASN A 527 10.27 21.91 0.76
CA ASN A 527 10.96 20.72 1.19
C ASN A 527 12.08 20.39 0.22
N PHE A 528 13.23 19.94 0.74
CA PHE A 528 14.38 19.49 -0.02
C PHE A 528 14.77 18.09 0.44
N ARG A 529 14.71 17.12 -0.47
CA ARG A 529 15.19 15.76 -0.23
C ARG A 529 16.71 15.74 -0.42
N LEU A 530 17.45 15.68 0.68
CA LEU A 530 18.93 15.71 0.67
C LEU A 530 19.53 14.31 0.37
N SER A 531 18.84 13.24 0.78
CA SER A 531 19.20 11.85 0.49
C SER A 531 17.92 10.99 0.46
N GLN A 532 18.03 9.65 0.44
CA GLN A 532 16.85 8.80 0.56
C GLN A 532 16.08 9.04 1.87
N ASN A 533 16.81 9.23 2.97
CA ASN A 533 16.28 9.20 4.33
C ASN A 533 16.48 10.52 5.08
N THR A 534 16.75 11.62 4.38
CA THR A 534 16.94 12.94 5.00
C THR A 534 16.25 14.03 4.20
N GLN A 535 15.50 14.88 4.89
CA GLN A 535 14.82 16.03 4.30
C GLN A 535 15.13 17.29 5.12
N LEU A 536 15.32 18.41 4.42
CA LEU A 536 15.32 19.75 5.00
C LEU A 536 14.03 20.45 4.61
N LYS A 537 13.30 20.99 5.58
CA LYS A 537 11.98 21.60 5.40
C LYS A 537 11.96 23.01 5.97
N PHE A 538 11.51 23.95 5.15
CA PHE A 538 11.17 25.30 5.57
C PHE A 538 9.65 25.40 5.60
N LYS A 539 9.08 25.76 6.74
CA LYS A 539 7.63 25.92 6.91
C LYS A 539 7.31 27.32 7.43
N TYR A 540 6.26 27.90 6.87
CA TYR A 540 5.63 29.12 7.34
C TYR A 540 4.17 28.79 7.64
N ASN A 541 3.70 29.21 8.80
CA ASN A 541 2.32 29.07 9.24
C ASN A 541 1.85 30.44 9.75
N TYR A 542 0.69 30.87 9.29
CA TYR A 542 0.03 32.09 9.70
C TYR A 542 -1.40 31.78 10.08
N ILE A 543 -1.81 32.20 11.28
CA ILE A 543 -3.15 32.00 11.80
C ILE A 543 -3.72 33.34 12.21
N ASP A 544 -4.77 33.77 11.53
CA ASP A 544 -5.55 34.95 11.83
C ASP A 544 -6.87 34.53 12.48
N ARG A 545 -7.20 35.08 13.64
CA ARG A 545 -8.43 34.79 14.40
C ARG A 545 -9.19 36.09 14.62
N VAL A 546 -10.48 36.06 14.31
CA VAL A 546 -11.42 37.15 14.61
C VAL A 546 -12.42 36.61 15.63
N ILE A 547 -12.24 37.01 16.89
CA ILE A 547 -13.05 36.58 18.03
C ILE A 547 -13.78 37.80 18.59
N LEU A 548 -15.11 37.82 18.59
CA LEU A 548 -15.92 38.96 19.07
C LEU A 548 -15.44 40.31 18.50
N ASP A 549 -15.22 40.38 17.19
CA ASP A 549 -14.68 41.53 16.44
C ASP A 549 -13.22 41.95 16.79
N THR A 550 -12.53 41.21 17.66
CA THR A 550 -11.11 41.42 17.96
C THR A 550 -10.26 40.54 17.07
N LYS A 551 -9.33 41.16 16.35
CA LYS A 551 -8.40 40.47 15.46
C LYS A 551 -7.08 40.16 16.18
N THR A 552 -6.66 38.91 16.14
CA THR A 552 -5.34 38.46 16.61
C THR A 552 -4.69 37.57 15.56
N ASP A 553 -3.41 37.77 15.30
CA ASP A 553 -2.63 36.89 14.42
C ASP A 553 -1.48 36.21 15.13
N GLU A 554 -1.07 35.06 14.59
CA GLU A 554 0.14 34.35 14.98
C GLU A 554 0.93 33.97 13.71
N GLN A 555 2.24 34.22 13.72
CA GLN A 555 3.18 33.83 12.66
C GLN A 555 4.24 32.89 13.22
N THR A 556 4.39 31.72 12.60
CA THR A 556 5.42 30.74 12.92
C THR A 556 6.27 30.41 11.68
N TYR A 557 7.59 30.57 11.81
CA TYR A 557 8.57 30.14 10.82
C TYR A 557 9.36 28.95 11.40
N LYS A 558 9.49 27.85 10.66
CA LYS A 558 10.22 26.65 11.09
C LYS A 558 11.25 26.24 10.04
N LEU A 559 12.46 25.92 10.49
CA LEU A 559 13.47 25.17 9.75
C LEU A 559 13.64 23.81 10.42
N MET A 560 13.24 22.75 9.73
CA MET A 560 13.19 21.39 10.24
C MET A 560 14.17 20.50 9.46
N PHE A 561 14.92 19.69 10.19
CA PHE A 561 15.66 18.55 9.67
C PHE A 561 14.92 17.27 10.04
N ASN A 562 14.55 16.49 9.02
CA ASN A 562 13.84 15.23 9.16
C ASN A 562 14.76 14.08 8.76
N TYR A 563 14.81 13.05 9.59
CA TYR A 563 15.50 11.80 9.32
C TYR A 563 14.51 10.63 9.36
N TYR A 564 14.59 9.75 8.37
CA TYR A 564 13.69 8.62 8.20
C TYR A 564 14.46 7.30 8.37
N PHE A 565 13.95 6.32 9.13
CA PHE A 565 14.64 5.03 9.34
C PHE A 565 13.73 3.81 9.41
#